data_AF-A0A8S9NYT8-F1
#
_entry.id   AF-A0A8S9NYT8-F1
#
_cell.length_a   1.000
_cell.length_b   1.000
_cell.length_c   1.000
_cell.angle_alpha   90.00
_cell.angle_beta   90.00
_cell.angle_gamma   90.00
#
_symmetry.space_group_name_H-M   'P 1'
#
loop_
_entity.id
_entity.type
_entity.pdbx_description
1 polymer ?
#
loop_
_entity_poly.entity_id
_entity_poly.type
_entity_poly.pdbx_seq_one_letter_code
_entity_poly.pdbx_strand_id
1 'polypeptide(L)'
;MPKKDVARVNAFRTQPKPSANPPETTSTHSDDAAEPMEVDNAHMGNTLRKRKEKIAKHLKRRANEKEMESFQKRVFRIQGGLFYP
;
A
#
# COMPACT_ATOMS: atom_id res chain seq x y z
N MET A 1 18.89 -16.42 -2.56
CA MET A 1 17.95 -15.28 -2.73
C MET A 1 17.13 -15.48 -3.99
N PRO A 2 15.79 -15.41 -3.95
CA PRO A 2 14.97 -15.51 -5.15
C PRO A 2 15.16 -14.26 -6.02
N LYS A 3 15.68 -14.45 -7.24
CA LYS A 3 15.84 -13.36 -8.22
C LYS A 3 14.47 -13.06 -8.82
N LYS A 4 13.90 -11.88 -8.52
CA LYS A 4 12.66 -11.45 -9.15
C LYS A 4 12.96 -11.10 -10.60
N ASP A 5 12.28 -11.79 -11.52
CA ASP A 5 12.38 -11.50 -12.94
C ASP A 5 11.64 -10.19 -13.25
N VAL A 6 12.41 -9.14 -13.57
CA VAL A 6 11.91 -7.80 -13.90
C VAL A 6 11.05 -7.83 -15.16
N ALA A 7 11.35 -8.72 -16.12
CA ALA A 7 10.54 -8.88 -17.32
C ALA A 7 9.13 -9.39 -16.96
N ARG A 8 9.05 -10.32 -16.01
CA ARG A 8 7.76 -10.80 -15.47
C ARG A 8 6.96 -9.70 -14.77
N VAL A 9 7.63 -8.79 -14.06
CA VAL A 9 6.96 -7.67 -13.37
C VAL A 9 6.43 -6.65 -14.39
N ASN A 10 7.21 -6.32 -15.42
CA ASN A 10 6.79 -5.38 -16.46
C ASN A 10 5.70 -5.94 -17.38
N ALA A 11 5.59 -7.27 -17.52
CA ALA A 11 4.50 -7.90 -18.28
C ALA A 11 3.10 -7.65 -17.67
N PHE A 12 3.02 -7.36 -16.36
CA PHE A 12 1.76 -7.00 -15.69
C PHE A 12 1.44 -5.50 -15.77
N ARG A 13 2.34 -4.68 -16.35
CA ARG A 13 2.10 -3.26 -16.53
C ARG A 13 1.10 -3.10 -17.68
N THR A 14 -0.16 -2.90 -17.34
CA THR A 14 -1.18 -2.56 -18.34
C THR A 14 -0.80 -1.24 -19.01
N GLN A 15 -0.76 -1.23 -20.35
CA GLN A 15 -0.63 0.00 -21.10
C GLN A 15 -1.85 0.88 -20.77
N PRO A 16 -1.65 2.13 -20.32
CA PRO A 16 -2.76 3.05 -20.13
C PRO A 16 -3.46 3.22 -21.48
N LYS A 17 -4.79 3.12 -21.50
CA LYS A 17 -5.58 3.34 -22.72
C LYS A 17 -5.27 4.73 -23.27
N PRO A 18 -5.08 4.91 -24.58
CA PRO A 18 -5.11 6.25 -25.16
C PRO A 18 -6.49 6.84 -24.90
N SER A 19 -6.53 7.91 -24.09
CA SER A 19 -7.73 8.69 -23.89
C SER A 19 -8.16 9.26 -25.24
N ALA A 20 -9.43 9.05 -25.61
CA ALA A 20 -9.99 9.40 -26.92
C ALA A 20 -10.29 10.90 -27.10
N ASN A 21 -9.48 11.77 -26.49
CA ASN A 21 -9.64 13.20 -26.62
C ASN A 21 -8.60 13.73 -27.62
N PRO A 22 -9.00 14.48 -28.66
CA PRO A 22 -8.03 15.14 -29.52
C PRO A 22 -7.23 16.16 -28.70
N PRO A 23 -5.91 16.27 -28.91
CA PRO A 23 -5.12 17.34 -28.30
C PRO A 23 -5.49 18.66 -28.98
N GLU A 24 -6.19 19.53 -28.25
CA GLU A 24 -6.38 20.90 -28.69
C GLU A 24 -5.01 21.59 -28.81
N THR A 25 -4.79 22.16 -29.99
CA THR A 25 -3.60 22.86 -30.44
C THR A 25 -3.31 24.11 -29.63
N THR A 26 -2.08 24.18 -29.09
CA THR A 26 -1.21 25.37 -28.92
C THR A 26 -1.73 26.63 -28.24
N SER A 27 -0.83 27.17 -27.40
CA SER A 27 -0.77 28.55 -26.92
C SER A 27 -1.57 28.84 -25.65
N THR A 28 -0.93 28.65 -24.51
CA THR A 28 -0.35 29.75 -23.69
C THR A 28 0.47 29.08 -22.57
N HIS A 29 1.79 29.30 -22.54
CA HIS A 29 2.58 29.03 -21.33
C HIS A 29 2.24 30.13 -20.33
N SER A 30 1.08 30.00 -19.66
CA SER A 30 0.75 30.82 -18.51
C SER A 30 1.47 30.21 -17.33
N ASP A 31 2.53 30.88 -16.88
CA ASP A 31 3.25 30.56 -15.65
C ASP A 31 2.36 30.91 -14.45
N ASP A 32 1.24 30.20 -14.32
CA ASP A 32 0.41 30.20 -13.11
C ASP A 32 1.10 29.27 -12.13
N ALA A 33 2.09 29.82 -11.44
CA ALA A 33 2.72 29.16 -10.31
C ALA A 33 1.63 28.88 -9.28
N ALA A 34 1.07 27.67 -9.34
CA ALA A 34 0.17 27.17 -8.31
C ALA A 34 0.90 27.32 -6.97
N GLU A 35 0.43 28.25 -6.14
CA GLU A 35 0.85 28.39 -4.75
C GLU A 35 0.97 26.98 -4.16
N PRO A 36 2.17 26.54 -3.73
CA PRO A 36 2.32 25.22 -3.17
C PRO A 36 1.42 25.17 -1.96
N MET A 37 0.40 24.31 -2.00
CA MET A 37 -0.55 24.13 -0.91
C MET A 37 0.24 24.01 0.40
N GLU A 38 -0.02 24.91 1.35
CA GLU A 38 0.67 24.93 2.63
C GLU A 38 0.28 23.67 3.40
N VAL A 39 1.06 22.61 3.21
CA VAL A 39 0.90 21.35 3.93
C VAL A 39 1.38 21.62 5.36
N ASP A 40 0.44 21.70 6.30
CA ASP A 40 0.76 21.83 7.73
C ASP A 40 1.70 20.69 8.17
N ASN A 41 2.98 21.02 8.28
CA ASN A 41 4.03 20.09 8.69
C ASN A 41 3.84 19.64 10.15
N ALA A 42 3.07 20.38 10.97
CA ALA A 42 2.70 19.98 12.32
C ALA A 42 1.73 18.78 12.31
N HIS A 43 0.82 18.70 11.34
CA HIS A 43 -0.04 17.54 11.13
C HIS A 43 0.76 16.26 10.81
N MET A 44 1.85 16.37 10.03
CA MET A 44 2.73 15.23 9.70
C MET A 44 3.42 14.66 10.96
N GLY A 45 3.96 15.52 11.84
CA GLY A 45 4.59 15.10 13.09
C GLY A 45 3.60 14.44 14.07
N ASN A 46 2.41 15.01 14.19
CA ASN A 46 1.34 14.47 15.03
C ASN A 46 0.82 13.12 14.51
N THR A 47 0.69 12.96 13.19
CA THR A 47 0.26 11.71 12.55
C THR A 47 1.24 10.57 12.81
N LEU A 48 2.55 10.82 12.69
CA LEU A 48 3.57 9.80 12.96
C LEU A 48 3.56 9.36 14.43
N ARG A 49 3.40 10.30 15.37
CA ARG A 49 3.27 9.99 16.80
C ARG A 49 2.07 9.07 17.06
N LYS A 50 0.90 9.39 16.50
CA LYS A 50 -0.33 8.59 16.65
C LYS A 50 -0.22 7.20 16.01
N ARG A 51 0.43 7.09 14.84
CA ARG A 51 0.69 5.79 14.18
C ARG A 51 1.60 4.90 15.04
N LYS A 52 2.71 5.44 15.55
CA LYS A 52 3.64 4.69 16.43
C LYS A 52 2.96 4.24 17.73
N GLU A 53 2.14 5.09 18.34
CA GLU A 53 1.36 4.74 19.54
C GLU A 53 0.39 3.58 19.28
N LYS A 54 -0.35 3.61 18.15
CA LYS A 54 -1.30 2.55 17.77
C LYS A 54 -0.61 1.22 17.48
N ILE A 55 0.54 1.26 16.79
CA ILE A 55 1.35 0.06 16.50
C ILE A 55 1.86 -0.58 17.79
N ALA A 56 2.37 0.21 18.74
CA ALA A 56 2.82 -0.31 20.02
C ALA A 56 1.69 -0.99 20.82
N LYS A 57 0.48 -0.41 20.80
CA LYS A 57 -0.71 -1.02 21.42
C LYS A 57 -1.12 -2.32 20.74
N HIS A 58 -1.11 -2.37 19.40
CA HIS A 58 -1.47 -3.56 18.65
C HIS A 58 -0.43 -4.69 18.82
N LEU A 59 0.86 -4.35 18.91
CA LEU A 59 1.93 -5.33 19.14
C LEU A 59 1.86 -5.95 20.54
N LYS A 60 1.48 -5.16 21.55
CA LYS A 60 1.29 -5.65 22.93
C LYS A 60 -0.06 -6.35 23.14
N ARG A 61 -1.00 -6.23 22.20
CA ARG A 61 -2.28 -6.92 22.25
C ARG A 61 -2.03 -8.40 21.95
N ARG A 62 -2.00 -9.22 23.01
CA ARG A 62 -1.93 -10.68 22.88
C ARG A 62 -3.15 -11.16 22.09
N ALA A 63 -2.92 -12.00 21.08
CA ALA A 63 -4.00 -12.66 20.37
C ALA A 63 -4.73 -13.63 21.31
N ASN A 64 -6.06 -13.64 21.25
CA ASN A 64 -6.85 -14.62 21.98
C ASN A 64 -6.60 -16.04 21.42
N GLU A 65 -6.74 -17.08 22.23
CA GLU A 65 -6.56 -18.48 21.79
C GLU A 65 -7.45 -18.80 20.58
N LYS A 66 -8.71 -18.34 20.59
CA LYS A 66 -9.64 -18.50 19.46
C LYS A 66 -9.18 -17.78 18.19
N GLU A 67 -8.54 -16.61 18.33
CA GLU A 67 -8.00 -15.85 17.19
C GLU A 67 -6.77 -16.58 16.61
N MET A 68 -5.88 -17.07 17.47
CA MET A 68 -4.72 -17.87 17.07
C MET A 68 -5.12 -19.16 16.36
N GLU A 69 -6.09 -19.90 16.90
CA GLU A 69 -6.61 -21.13 16.29
C GLU A 69 -7.23 -20.85 14.91
N SER A 70 -8.01 -19.75 14.79
CA SER A 70 -8.60 -19.35 13.51
C SER A 70 -7.55 -18.97 12.46
N PHE A 71 -6.47 -18.31 12.90
CA PHE A 71 -5.35 -17.91 12.05
C PHE A 71 -4.56 -19.13 11.58
N GLN A 72 -4.24 -20.04 12.50
CA GLN A 72 -3.60 -21.32 12.19
C GLN A 72 -4.44 -22.13 11.19
N LYS A 73 -5.74 -22.33 11.45
CA LYS A 73 -6.65 -23.02 10.52
C LYS A 73 -6.68 -22.36 9.14
N ARG A 74 -6.58 -21.04 9.05
CA ARG A 74 -6.53 -20.31 7.78
C ARG A 74 -5.20 -20.51 7.04
N VAL A 75 -4.07 -20.38 7.74
CA VAL A 75 -2.73 -20.50 7.17
C VAL A 75 -2.46 -21.94 6.72
N PHE A 76 -2.76 -22.93 7.58
CA PHE A 76 -2.55 -24.35 7.29
C PHE A 76 -3.53 -24.92 6.27
N ARG A 77 -4.70 -24.30 6.04
CA ARG A 77 -5.60 -24.69 4.93
C ARG A 77 -5.07 -24.32 3.55
N ILE A 78 -4.32 -23.23 3.43
CA ILE A 78 -3.78 -22.79 2.13
C ILE A 78 -2.55 -23.63 1.74
N GLN A 79 -1.83 -24.13 2.73
CA GLN A 79 -0.63 -24.95 2.57
C GLN A 79 -0.98 -26.43 2.78
N GLY A 80 -1.77 -27.02 1.86
CA GLY A 80 -1.99 -28.46 1.68
C GLY A 80 -1.91 -29.31 2.94
N GLY A 81 -3.05 -29.46 3.62
CA GLY A 81 -3.12 -30.03 4.96
C GLY A 81 -2.35 -31.34 5.15
N LEU A 82 -1.33 -31.31 6.00
CA LEU A 82 -0.76 -32.45 6.72
C LEU A 82 0.13 -31.89 7.84
N PHE A 83 -0.47 -31.34 8.89
CA PHE A 83 0.16 -31.31 10.23
C PHE A 83 -0.91 -31.00 11.28
N TYR A 84 -1.36 -32.02 11.99
CA TYR A 84 -2.04 -31.89 13.28
C TYR A 84 -1.16 -32.61 14.31
N PRO A 85 -0.86 -32.00 15.47
CA PRO A 85 -0.19 -32.70 16.57
C PRO A 85 -1.06 -33.83 17.14
#